data_AF-V9VMY6-F1
#
_entry.id   AF-V9VMY6-F1
#
_cell.length_a   1.000
_cell.length_b   1.000
_cell.length_c   1.000
_cell.angle_alpha   90.00
_cell.angle_beta   90.00
_cell.angle_gamma   90.00
#
_symmetry.space_group_name_H-M   'P 1'
#
loop_
_entity.id
_entity.type
_entity.pdbx_description
1 polymer ?
#
loop_
_entity_poly.entity_id
_entity_poly.type
_entity_poly.pdbx_seq_one_letter_code
_entity_poly.pdbx_strand_id
1 'polypeptide(L)'
;MTAASVITRLSAAKDLRPALPCPISDEGPTPIYRTFTGLIEAVDAAIGMERDLSHSMSWDPATSGFFEAAENQWQDCLRLASDIFSAPTASAEDQPLQRMAMLLHFLIEATSADETLRFQQLMHEHRDLFSTEVPDVRQALNRAARQVHTVVEMATAAQDFAPV
;
A
#
# COMPACT_ATOMS: atom_id res chain seq x y z
N MET A 1 18.95 57.16 7.09
CA MET A 1 17.83 56.21 6.88
C MET A 1 17.70 55.96 5.40
N THR A 2 17.66 54.69 5.03
CA THR A 2 17.94 54.11 3.71
C THR A 2 16.66 53.78 2.96
N ALA A 3 16.63 54.01 1.65
CA ALA A 3 15.97 53.19 0.59
C ALA A 3 16.08 53.95 -0.74
N ALA A 4 17.04 53.59 -1.61
CA ALA A 4 16.93 52.58 -2.67
C ALA A 4 16.22 53.08 -3.95
N SER A 5 17.02 53.77 -4.77
CA SER A 5 17.00 53.83 -6.24
C SER A 5 17.24 52.40 -6.82
N VAL A 6 16.87 51.95 -8.03
CA VAL A 6 16.53 52.59 -9.31
C VAL A 6 16.21 51.47 -10.33
N ILE A 7 15.19 51.70 -11.18
CA ILE A 7 15.14 51.48 -12.65
C ILE A 7 15.29 50.06 -13.25
N THR A 8 14.18 49.65 -13.88
CA THR A 8 13.97 48.78 -15.05
C THR A 8 15.07 48.84 -16.14
N ARG A 9 15.44 47.71 -16.78
CA ARG A 9 15.51 47.61 -18.27
C ARG A 9 15.85 46.21 -18.84
N LEU A 10 15.08 45.91 -19.90
CA LEU A 10 15.33 45.21 -21.17
C LEU A 10 15.73 43.72 -21.26
N SER A 11 14.91 43.04 -22.07
CA SER A 11 15.13 41.77 -22.76
C SER A 11 16.46 41.66 -23.48
N ALA A 12 17.04 40.46 -23.43
CA ALA A 12 17.97 39.95 -24.43
C ALA A 12 17.47 38.58 -24.90
N ALA A 13 16.90 38.54 -26.10
CA ALA A 13 16.75 37.30 -26.85
C ALA A 13 18.10 37.00 -27.52
N LYS A 14 18.75 35.89 -27.18
CA LYS A 14 19.80 35.31 -28.04
C LYS A 14 20.05 33.82 -27.74
N ASP A 15 19.95 33.05 -28.81
CA ASP A 15 20.53 31.72 -29.10
C ASP A 15 19.90 30.45 -28.50
N LEU A 16 19.00 29.88 -29.31
CA LEU A 16 19.03 28.49 -29.82
C LEU A 16 19.86 27.49 -28.99
N ARG A 17 19.17 26.71 -28.18
CA ARG A 17 19.57 25.32 -27.89
C ARG A 17 18.44 24.40 -28.33
N PRO A 18 18.72 23.34 -29.12
CA PRO A 18 17.72 22.32 -29.38
C PRO A 18 17.31 21.72 -28.03
N ALA A 19 16.00 21.50 -27.88
CA ALA A 19 15.43 20.80 -26.74
C ALA A 19 16.26 19.54 -26.47
N LEU A 20 16.84 19.47 -25.26
CA LEU A 20 17.45 18.24 -24.76
C LEU A 20 16.41 17.10 -24.83
N PRO A 21 16.86 15.85 -25.01
CA PRO A 21 15.99 14.71 -25.29
C PRO A 21 14.88 14.57 -24.25
N CYS A 22 13.75 14.00 -24.68
CA CYS A 22 12.65 13.52 -23.84
C CYS A 22 13.15 13.02 -22.47
N PRO A 23 12.41 13.26 -21.38
CA PRO A 23 12.80 12.72 -20.08
C PRO A 23 13.05 11.24 -20.29
N ILE A 24 14.26 10.82 -19.90
CA ILE A 24 14.69 9.44 -19.86
C ILE A 24 13.50 8.70 -19.25
N SER A 25 12.80 7.89 -20.03
CA SER A 25 11.89 6.91 -19.48
C SER A 25 12.76 6.10 -18.55
N ASP A 26 12.66 6.37 -17.26
CA ASP A 26 13.27 5.57 -16.23
C ASP A 26 12.54 4.22 -16.36
N GLU A 27 13.07 3.33 -17.21
CA GLU A 27 12.48 2.02 -17.57
C GLU A 27 12.39 1.07 -16.37
N GLY A 28 12.78 1.53 -15.19
CA GLY A 28 12.63 0.82 -13.95
C GLY A 28 11.22 0.95 -13.37
N PRO A 29 10.76 -0.05 -12.58
CA PRO A 29 9.53 0.07 -11.82
C PRO A 29 9.54 1.30 -10.91
N THR A 30 8.40 1.98 -10.81
CA THR A 30 8.24 3.17 -9.95
C THR A 30 8.56 2.81 -8.49
N PRO A 31 9.02 3.78 -7.67
CA PRO A 31 9.23 3.56 -6.25
C PRO A 31 7.98 3.01 -5.55
N ILE A 32 6.79 3.52 -5.92
CA ILE A 32 5.49 3.06 -5.40
C ILE A 32 5.28 1.58 -5.71
N TYR A 33 5.51 1.15 -6.95
CA TYR A 33 5.38 -0.26 -7.32
C TYR A 33 6.33 -1.16 -6.51
N ARG A 34 7.60 -0.76 -6.33
CA ARG A 34 8.58 -1.53 -5.55
C ARG A 34 8.15 -1.67 -4.08
N THR A 35 7.72 -0.58 -3.46
CA THR A 35 7.22 -0.62 -2.07
C THR A 35 5.96 -1.46 -1.98
N PHE A 36 5.05 -1.36 -2.96
CA PHE A 36 3.83 -2.17 -3.02
C PHE A 36 4.10 -3.67 -3.16
N THR A 37 5.10 -4.07 -3.96
CA THR A 37 5.51 -5.48 -4.00
C THR A 37 6.04 -5.97 -2.65
N GLY A 38 6.78 -5.12 -1.93
CA GLY A 38 7.22 -5.42 -0.56
C GLY A 38 6.07 -5.52 0.44
N LEU A 39 5.06 -4.64 0.31
CA LEU A 39 3.83 -4.72 1.12
C LEU A 39 3.11 -6.05 0.91
N ILE A 40 2.93 -6.48 -0.34
CA ILE A 40 2.27 -7.77 -0.65
C ILE A 40 3.03 -8.93 0.01
N GLU A 41 4.36 -8.96 -0.09
CA GLU A 41 5.16 -10.01 0.55
C GLU A 41 5.03 -9.98 2.07
N ALA A 42 5.02 -8.79 2.67
CA ALA A 42 4.85 -8.62 4.10
C ALA A 42 3.48 -9.11 4.59
N VAL A 43 2.41 -8.84 3.83
CA VAL A 43 1.04 -9.30 4.15
C VAL A 43 0.92 -10.82 4.04
N ASP A 44 1.54 -11.44 3.04
CA ASP A 44 1.56 -12.91 2.95
C ASP A 44 2.29 -13.55 4.13
N ALA A 45 3.40 -12.95 4.58
CA ALA A 45 4.11 -13.40 5.76
C ALA A 45 3.27 -13.25 7.03
N ALA A 46 2.57 -12.11 7.20
CA ALA A 46 1.68 -11.87 8.33
C ALA A 46 0.54 -12.89 8.40
N ILE A 47 -0.14 -13.14 7.27
CA ILE A 47 -1.19 -14.17 7.15
C ILE A 47 -0.63 -15.55 7.52
N GLY A 48 0.59 -15.87 7.10
CA GLY A 48 1.26 -17.12 7.47
C GLY A 48 1.45 -17.26 8.97
N MET A 49 1.98 -16.21 9.63
CA MET A 49 2.20 -16.20 11.08
C MET A 49 0.90 -16.34 11.87
N GLU A 50 -0.17 -15.65 11.46
CA GLU A 50 -1.48 -15.76 12.11
C GLU A 50 -2.08 -17.17 12.01
N ARG A 51 -1.91 -17.83 10.86
CA ARG A 51 -2.34 -19.22 10.69
C ARG A 51 -1.53 -20.16 11.58
N ASP A 52 -0.23 -19.96 11.67
CA ASP A 52 0.64 -20.73 12.57
C ASP A 52 0.25 -20.52 14.03
N LEU A 53 -0.07 -19.29 14.44
CA LEU A 53 -0.59 -18.98 15.77
C LEU A 53 -1.92 -19.68 16.06
N SER A 54 -2.84 -19.67 15.10
CA SER A 54 -4.14 -20.36 15.20
C SER A 54 -3.99 -21.88 15.41
N HIS A 55 -2.89 -22.46 14.96
CA HIS A 55 -2.56 -23.87 15.14
C HIS A 55 -1.66 -24.15 16.35
N SER A 56 -1.07 -23.12 16.95
CA SER A 56 -0.19 -23.24 18.11
C SER A 56 -1.01 -23.44 19.39
N MET A 57 -0.52 -24.29 20.32
CA MET A 57 -1.17 -24.44 21.61
C MET A 57 -0.91 -23.18 22.45
N SER A 58 -1.98 -22.47 22.82
CA SER A 58 -1.95 -21.17 23.52
C SER A 58 -1.31 -21.16 24.91
N TRP A 59 -0.81 -22.29 25.40
CA TRP A 59 -0.26 -22.46 26.75
C TRP A 59 1.24 -22.76 26.79
N ASP A 60 1.92 -22.80 25.63
CA ASP A 60 3.36 -23.05 25.57
C ASP A 60 4.16 -21.75 25.77
N PRO A 61 4.98 -21.62 26.84
CA PRO A 61 5.84 -20.45 27.03
C PRO A 61 6.82 -20.22 25.87
N ALA A 62 7.13 -21.26 25.08
CA ALA A 62 7.96 -21.14 23.90
C ALA A 62 7.27 -20.41 22.73
N THR A 63 5.94 -20.26 22.74
CA THR A 63 5.19 -19.52 21.71
C THR A 63 4.98 -18.05 22.04
N SER A 64 5.42 -17.59 23.23
CA SER A 64 5.27 -16.19 23.66
C SER A 64 5.88 -15.16 22.69
N GLY A 65 7.00 -15.50 22.05
CA GLY A 65 7.64 -14.63 21.04
C GLY A 65 6.96 -14.64 19.67
N PHE A 66 6.08 -15.61 19.40
CA PHE A 66 5.40 -15.71 18.10
C PHE A 66 4.26 -14.70 17.97
N PHE A 67 3.56 -14.40 19.07
CA PHE A 67 2.51 -13.37 19.07
C PHE A 67 3.11 -11.98 18.80
N GLU A 68 4.20 -11.63 19.50
CA GLU A 68 4.91 -10.36 19.27
C GLU A 68 5.48 -10.28 17.85
N ALA A 69 6.02 -11.38 17.31
CA ALA A 69 6.51 -11.42 15.94
C ALA A 69 5.39 -11.19 14.90
N ALA A 70 4.23 -11.81 15.08
CA ALA A 70 3.08 -11.63 14.18
C ALA A 70 2.55 -10.19 14.23
N GLU A 71 2.41 -9.62 15.43
CA GLU A 71 2.00 -8.22 15.61
C GLU A 71 2.99 -7.27 14.95
N ASN A 72 4.29 -7.45 15.18
CA ASN A 72 5.33 -6.63 14.54
C ASN A 72 5.25 -6.72 13.01
N GLN A 73 4.94 -7.90 12.47
CA GLN A 73 4.77 -8.09 11.04
C GLN A 73 3.57 -7.32 10.48
N TRP A 74 2.45 -7.24 11.21
CA TRP A 74 1.32 -6.38 10.85
C TRP A 74 1.67 -4.89 10.91
N GLN A 75 2.42 -4.46 11.93
CA GLN A 75 2.89 -3.08 12.04
C GLN A 75 3.81 -2.70 10.87
N ASP A 76 4.66 -3.62 10.40
CA ASP A 76 5.46 -3.42 9.19
C ASP A 76 4.60 -3.25 7.93
N CYS A 77 3.50 -4.02 7.82
CA CYS A 77 2.54 -3.86 6.72
C CYS A 77 1.88 -2.46 6.77
N LEU A 78 1.46 -1.99 7.94
CA LEU A 78 0.86 -0.67 8.12
C LEU A 78 1.83 0.46 7.74
N ARG A 79 3.10 0.32 8.13
CA ARG A 79 4.16 1.26 7.76
C ARG A 79 4.35 1.32 6.25
N LEU A 80 4.51 0.16 5.60
CA LEU A 80 4.68 0.07 4.15
C LEU A 80 3.48 0.64 3.39
N ALA A 81 2.26 0.33 3.83
CA ALA A 81 1.04 0.88 3.24
C ALA A 81 1.00 2.41 3.35
N SER A 82 1.35 2.95 4.53
CA SER A 82 1.43 4.40 4.78
C SER A 82 2.45 5.10 3.88
N ASP A 83 3.62 4.49 3.71
CA ASP A 83 4.67 4.99 2.82
C ASP A 83 4.17 5.08 1.36
N ILE A 84 3.37 4.10 0.92
CA ILE A 84 2.85 4.03 -0.46
C ILE A 84 1.82 5.13 -0.75
N PHE A 85 0.77 5.26 0.08
CA PHE A 85 -0.29 6.24 -0.20
C PHE A 85 0.14 7.68 0.12
N SER A 86 1.21 7.88 0.90
CA SER A 86 1.82 9.19 1.15
C SER A 86 2.87 9.59 0.09
N ALA A 87 3.34 8.65 -0.73
CA ALA A 87 4.35 8.92 -1.74
C ALA A 87 3.80 9.80 -2.89
N PRO A 88 4.63 10.65 -3.51
CA PRO A 88 4.24 11.39 -4.69
C PRO A 88 4.03 10.45 -5.88
N THR A 89 2.87 10.56 -6.53
CA THR A 89 2.51 9.81 -7.74
C THR A 89 3.42 10.21 -8.90
N ALA A 90 4.14 9.25 -9.49
CA ALA A 90 5.03 9.49 -10.63
C ALA A 90 4.41 9.04 -11.97
N SER A 91 3.49 8.08 -11.93
CA SER A 91 2.79 7.52 -13.08
C SER A 91 1.28 7.38 -12.82
N ALA A 92 0.47 7.34 -13.88
CA ALA A 92 -0.96 7.05 -13.76
C ALA A 92 -1.23 5.69 -13.09
N GLU A 93 -0.33 4.73 -13.30
CA GLU A 93 -0.40 3.37 -12.76
C GLU A 93 -0.13 3.27 -11.26
N ASP A 94 0.42 4.33 -10.66
CA ASP A 94 0.64 4.39 -9.22
C ASP A 94 -0.69 4.61 -8.47
N GLN A 95 -1.70 5.23 -9.10
CA GLN A 95 -2.99 5.48 -8.45
C GLN A 95 -3.71 4.22 -7.96
N PRO A 96 -3.94 3.17 -8.78
CA PRO A 96 -4.59 1.97 -8.30
C PRO A 96 -3.77 1.27 -7.19
N LEU A 97 -2.45 1.34 -7.24
CA LEU A 97 -1.56 0.82 -6.18
C LEU A 97 -1.74 1.56 -4.86
N GLN A 98 -1.78 2.90 -4.91
CA GLN A 98 -2.01 3.73 -3.72
C GLN A 98 -3.38 3.48 -3.10
N ARG A 99 -4.43 3.36 -3.92
CA ARG A 99 -5.77 3.02 -3.43
C ARG A 99 -5.81 1.65 -2.78
N MET A 100 -5.17 0.66 -3.39
CA MET A 100 -5.10 -0.70 -2.81
C MET A 100 -4.29 -0.72 -1.51
N ALA A 101 -3.18 0.01 -1.43
CA ALA A 101 -2.42 0.14 -0.18
C ALA A 101 -3.24 0.81 0.93
N MET A 102 -3.97 1.87 0.60
CA MET A 102 -4.89 2.53 1.54
C MET A 102 -6.01 1.59 2.02
N LEU A 103 -6.59 0.79 1.11
CA LEU A 103 -7.59 -0.22 1.47
C LEU A 103 -7.00 -1.26 2.44
N LEU A 104 -5.81 -1.79 2.14
CA LEU A 104 -5.13 -2.75 3.01
C LEU A 104 -4.80 -2.17 4.39
N HIS A 105 -4.39 -0.90 4.45
CA HIS A 105 -4.15 -0.20 5.71
C HIS A 105 -5.40 -0.21 6.60
N PHE A 106 -6.52 0.28 6.07
CA PHE A 106 -7.79 0.28 6.80
C PHE A 106 -8.30 -1.12 7.12
N LEU A 107 -8.05 -2.10 6.27
CA LEU A 107 -8.43 -3.49 6.51
C LEU A 107 -7.65 -4.10 7.69
N ILE A 108 -6.35 -3.80 7.81
CA ILE A 108 -5.51 -4.29 8.91
C ILE A 108 -5.87 -3.60 10.23
N GLU A 109 -6.20 -2.31 10.19
CA GLU A 109 -6.62 -1.56 11.39
C GLU A 109 -8.07 -1.80 11.80
N ALA A 110 -8.87 -2.47 10.96
CA ALA A 110 -10.27 -2.72 11.23
C ALA A 110 -10.44 -3.55 12.51
N THR A 111 -11.37 -3.11 13.37
CA THR A 111 -11.56 -3.72 14.70
C THR A 111 -12.73 -4.70 14.74
N SER A 112 -13.44 -4.86 13.62
CA SER A 112 -14.62 -5.73 13.52
C SER A 112 -14.71 -6.42 12.16
N ALA A 113 -15.34 -7.61 12.13
CA ALA A 113 -15.54 -8.31 10.87
C ALA A 113 -16.53 -7.56 9.95
N ASP A 114 -17.51 -6.85 10.51
CA ASP A 114 -18.44 -6.02 9.72
C ASP A 114 -17.69 -4.88 8.98
N GLU A 115 -16.71 -4.27 9.64
CA GLU A 115 -15.86 -3.24 9.05
C GLU A 115 -14.97 -3.79 7.93
N THR A 116 -14.33 -4.95 8.16
CA THR A 116 -13.53 -5.61 7.11
C THR A 116 -14.38 -6.04 5.90
N LEU A 117 -15.58 -6.57 6.13
CA LEU A 117 -16.54 -6.91 5.07
C LEU A 117 -16.96 -5.68 4.27
N ARG A 118 -17.19 -4.54 4.94
CA ARG A 118 -17.53 -3.29 4.27
C ARG A 118 -16.42 -2.80 3.35
N PHE A 119 -15.16 -2.91 3.76
CA PHE A 119 -14.02 -2.56 2.91
C PHE A 119 -13.90 -3.47 1.69
N GLN A 120 -14.12 -4.77 1.86
CA GLN A 120 -14.16 -5.71 0.74
C GLN A 120 -15.30 -5.38 -0.25
N GLN A 121 -16.49 -5.07 0.25
CA GLN A 121 -17.63 -4.66 -0.58
C GLN A 121 -17.29 -3.40 -1.37
N LEU A 122 -16.69 -2.38 -0.73
CA LEU A 122 -16.26 -1.15 -1.37
C LEU A 122 -15.26 -1.40 -2.50
N MET A 123 -14.32 -2.33 -2.31
CA MET A 123 -13.38 -2.75 -3.35
C MET A 123 -14.10 -3.36 -4.56
N HIS A 124 -15.11 -4.21 -4.33
CA HIS A 124 -15.87 -4.84 -5.40
C HIS A 124 -16.78 -3.87 -6.14
N GLU A 125 -17.46 -2.98 -5.41
CA GLU A 125 -18.31 -1.93 -5.98
C GLU A 125 -17.53 -0.96 -6.86
N HIS A 126 -16.29 -0.64 -6.47
CA HIS A 126 -15.42 0.29 -7.19
C HIS A 126 -14.23 -0.39 -7.84
N ARG A 127 -14.40 -1.61 -8.37
CA ARG A 127 -13.34 -2.43 -8.96
C ARG A 127 -12.49 -1.69 -10.01
N ASP A 128 -13.13 -0.81 -10.78
CA ASP A 128 -12.47 -0.03 -11.83
C ASP A 128 -11.36 0.89 -11.26
N LEU A 129 -11.48 1.34 -10.00
CA LEU A 129 -10.48 2.18 -9.34
C LEU A 129 -9.21 1.41 -8.94
N PHE A 130 -9.30 0.08 -8.87
CA PHE A 130 -8.26 -0.86 -8.47
C PHE A 130 -7.75 -1.71 -9.64
N SER A 131 -8.00 -1.26 -10.88
CA SER A 131 -7.67 -1.99 -12.10
C SER A 131 -6.70 -1.19 -12.97
N THR A 132 -5.91 -1.91 -13.76
CA THR A 132 -4.97 -1.37 -14.75
C THR A 132 -4.77 -2.37 -15.87
N GLU A 133 -4.40 -1.87 -17.04
CA GLU A 133 -4.01 -2.67 -18.20
C GLU A 133 -2.53 -3.11 -18.16
N VAL A 134 -1.70 -2.47 -17.32
CA VAL A 134 -0.29 -2.82 -17.21
C VAL A 134 -0.14 -4.20 -16.57
N PRO A 135 0.45 -5.21 -17.26
CA PRO A 135 0.40 -6.60 -16.82
C PRO A 135 0.95 -6.83 -15.40
N ASP A 136 2.12 -6.26 -15.09
CA ASP A 136 2.80 -6.48 -13.81
C ASP A 136 2.04 -5.84 -12.65
N VAL A 137 1.58 -4.60 -12.84
CA VAL A 137 0.77 -3.85 -11.87
C VAL A 137 -0.56 -4.56 -11.64
N ARG A 138 -1.21 -5.04 -12.71
CA ARG A 138 -2.43 -5.83 -12.63
C ARG A 138 -2.23 -7.14 -11.87
N GLN A 139 -1.10 -7.82 -12.08
CA GLN A 139 -0.78 -9.05 -11.33
C GLN A 139 -0.61 -8.76 -9.84
N ALA A 140 0.10 -7.69 -9.48
CA ALA A 140 0.26 -7.25 -8.10
C ALA A 140 -1.09 -6.92 -7.45
N LEU A 141 -1.95 -6.14 -8.12
CA LEU A 141 -3.29 -5.81 -7.64
C LEU A 141 -4.18 -7.04 -7.46
N ASN A 142 -4.12 -8.01 -8.39
CA ASN A 142 -4.87 -9.26 -8.26
C ASN A 142 -4.36 -10.16 -7.12
N ARG A 143 -3.08 -10.02 -6.72
CA ARG A 143 -2.55 -10.69 -5.55
C ARG A 143 -3.03 -10.01 -4.27
N ALA A 144 -2.95 -8.68 -4.21
CA ALA A 144 -3.49 -7.89 -3.10
C ALA A 144 -5.00 -8.13 -2.89
N ALA A 145 -5.79 -8.20 -3.95
CA ALA A 145 -7.23 -8.53 -3.85
C ALA A 145 -7.47 -9.90 -3.20
N ARG A 146 -6.64 -10.91 -3.51
CA ARG A 146 -6.71 -12.23 -2.85
C ARG A 146 -6.32 -12.17 -1.37
N GLN A 147 -5.38 -11.30 -1.01
CA GLN A 147 -5.02 -11.07 0.38
C GLN A 147 -6.17 -10.41 1.15
N VAL A 148 -6.86 -9.43 0.55
CA VAL A 148 -8.07 -8.83 1.14
C VAL A 148 -9.10 -9.91 1.45
N HIS A 149 -9.38 -10.83 0.51
CA HIS A 149 -10.28 -11.95 0.78
C HIS A 149 -9.82 -12.81 1.96
N THR A 150 -8.53 -13.13 2.02
CA THR A 150 -7.98 -13.97 3.08
C THR A 150 -8.07 -13.31 4.45
N VAL A 151 -7.77 -12.00 4.54
CA VAL A 151 -7.86 -11.24 5.81
C VAL A 151 -9.31 -11.17 6.29
N VAL A 152 -10.27 -10.94 5.37
CA VAL A 152 -11.70 -10.92 5.71
C VAL A 152 -12.17 -12.29 6.19
N GLU A 153 -11.75 -13.38 5.54
CA GLU A 153 -12.05 -14.74 5.98
C GLU A 153 -11.50 -15.01 7.39
N MET A 154 -10.28 -14.56 7.69
CA MET A 154 -9.70 -14.71 9.03
C MET A 154 -10.46 -13.90 10.09
N ALA A 155 -10.83 -12.65 9.77
CA ALA A 155 -11.58 -11.77 10.68
C ALA A 155 -12.98 -12.32 11.01
N THR A 156 -13.68 -12.84 9.99
CA THR A 156 -15.01 -13.46 10.16
C THR A 156 -14.92 -14.75 10.97
N ALA A 157 -13.95 -15.61 10.68
CA ALA A 157 -13.72 -16.84 11.45
C ALA A 157 -13.42 -16.55 12.92
N ALA A 158 -12.60 -15.53 13.23
CA ALA A 158 -12.29 -15.16 14.60
C ALA A 158 -13.53 -14.72 15.41
N GLN A 159 -14.50 -14.06 14.76
CA GLN A 159 -15.71 -13.57 15.42
C GLN A 159 -16.67 -14.72 15.78
N ASP A 160 -16.74 -15.78 14.97
CA ASP A 160 -17.54 -16.97 15.26
C ASP A 160 -17.08 -17.71 16.54
N PHE A 161 -15.84 -17.52 16.98
CA PHE A 161 -15.28 -18.13 18.19
C PHE A 161 -15.38 -17.23 19.44
N ALA A 162 -15.82 -15.98 19.32
CA ALA A 162 -16.01 -15.08 20.45
C ALA A 162 -17.36 -15.38 21.15
N PRO A 163 -17.39 -15.73 22.47
CA PRO A 163 -18.63 -15.99 23.16
C PRO A 163 -19.47 -14.71 23.32
N VAL A 164 -20.77 -14.82 23.04
CA VAL A 164 -21.81 -13.79 23.27
C VAL A 164 -22.11 -13.62 24.75
#